data_AF-A0A9W8I3G5-F1
#
_entry.id   AF-A0A9W8I3G5-F1
#
_cell.length_a   1.000
_cell.length_b   1.000
_cell.length_c   1.000
_cell.angle_alpha   90.00
_cell.angle_beta   90.00
_cell.angle_gamma   90.00
#
_symmetry.space_group_name_H-M   'P 1'
#
loop_
_entity.id
_entity.type
_entity.pdbx_description
1 polymer ?
#
loop_
_entity_poly.entity_id
_entity_poly.type
_entity_poly.pdbx_seq_one_letter_code
_entity_poly.pdbx_strand_id
1 'polypeptide(L)'
;VDLNKRRAIDIFVAYEFPEWQEEVIAALKANYNAEAGKFDDKQVLSTLGASGMLKNKKVMPFAQEIKKRVVLTGIKAFDRAVEFKEVELLNELAAYLKRTLEFDTVNIIDLSSTKDLRDDQAKAAEVAVPGEPSFLIYNI
;
A
#
# COMPACT_ATOMS: atom_id res chain seq x y z
N VAL A 1 15.10 15.87 11.11
CA VAL A 1 14.47 15.62 12.43
C VAL A 1 15.51 15.92 13.49
N ASP A 2 15.25 16.90 14.34
CA ASP A 2 16.11 17.24 15.48
C ASP A 2 15.84 16.25 16.61
N LEU A 3 16.88 15.58 17.13
CA LEU A 3 16.77 14.48 18.09
C LEU A 3 16.40 14.96 19.51
N ASN A 4 16.57 16.26 19.80
CA ASN A 4 16.32 16.81 21.13
C ASN A 4 14.88 17.34 21.32
N LYS A 5 14.03 17.27 20.29
CA LYS A 5 12.63 17.71 20.36
C LYS A 5 11.71 16.52 20.53
N ARG A 6 10.51 16.77 21.09
CA ARG A 6 9.47 15.75 21.20
C ARG A 6 9.07 15.26 19.81
N ARG A 7 8.85 13.96 19.67
CA ARG A 7 8.63 13.33 18.36
C ARG A 7 7.25 12.68 18.30
N ALA A 8 6.55 12.93 17.21
CA ALA A 8 5.30 12.27 16.88
C ALA A 8 5.46 11.41 15.62
N ILE A 9 4.72 10.31 15.58
CA ILE A 9 4.60 9.44 14.42
C ILE A 9 3.13 9.26 14.05
N ASP A 10 2.81 9.54 12.79
CA ASP A 10 1.53 9.21 12.18
C ASP A 10 1.72 7.94 11.33
N ILE A 11 0.94 6.91 11.63
CA ILE A 11 0.91 5.64 10.91
C ILE A 11 -0.35 5.63 10.06
N PHE A 12 -0.20 5.61 8.74
CA PHE A 12 -1.31 5.59 7.79
C PHE A 12 -1.62 4.17 7.36
N VAL A 13 -2.86 3.75 7.59
CA VAL A 13 -3.36 2.42 7.23
C VAL A 13 -4.42 2.60 6.16
N ALA A 14 -4.21 1.96 5.01
CA ALA A 14 -5.19 1.89 3.93
C ALA A 14 -5.98 0.58 4.06
N TYR A 15 -7.31 0.66 4.04
CA TYR A 15 -8.18 -0.51 4.01
C TYR A 15 -8.50 -0.95 2.58
N GLU A 16 -8.57 0.01 1.65
CA GLU A 16 -8.89 -0.23 0.24
C GLU A 16 -7.64 0.03 -0.63
N PHE A 17 -7.44 -0.79 -1.65
CA PHE A 17 -6.43 -0.52 -2.65
C PHE A 17 -6.87 0.67 -3.50
N PRO A 18 -5.97 1.58 -3.89
CA PRO A 18 -6.32 2.63 -4.85
C PRO A 18 -6.90 2.02 -6.14
N GLU A 19 -7.92 2.64 -6.73
CA GLU A 19 -8.61 2.14 -7.94
C GLU A 19 -7.63 1.77 -9.07
N TRP A 20 -6.57 2.57 -9.25
CA TRP A 20 -5.54 2.30 -10.26
C TRP A 20 -4.77 0.99 -10.03
N GLN A 21 -4.62 0.55 -8.78
CA GLN A 21 -4.01 -0.73 -8.46
C GLN A 21 -4.96 -1.88 -8.77
N GLU A 22 -6.25 -1.72 -8.46
CA GLU A 22 -7.27 -2.72 -8.76
C GLU A 22 -7.38 -2.97 -10.26
N GLU A 23 -7.41 -1.91 -11.07
CA GLU A 23 -7.43 -2.02 -12.53
C GLU A 23 -6.19 -2.73 -13.09
N VAL A 24 -5.00 -2.45 -12.53
CA VAL A 24 -3.77 -3.12 -12.94
C VAL A 24 -3.81 -4.61 -12.60
N ILE A 25 -4.34 -4.96 -11.42
CA ILE A 25 -4.53 -6.36 -11.02
C ILE A 25 -5.55 -7.04 -11.93
N ALA A 26 -6.66 -6.38 -12.25
CA ALA A 26 -7.68 -6.92 -13.15
C ALA A 26 -7.08 -7.23 -14.53
N ALA A 27 -6.26 -6.31 -15.07
CA ALA A 27 -5.52 -6.53 -16.31
C ALA A 27 -4.51 -7.69 -16.21
N LEU A 28 -3.81 -7.84 -15.07
CA LEU A 28 -2.89 -8.95 -14.85
C LEU A 28 -3.61 -10.29 -14.72
N LYS A 29 -4.73 -10.35 -13.99
CA LYS A 29 -5.57 -11.55 -13.84
C LYS A 29 -6.13 -12.00 -15.19
N ALA A 30 -6.66 -11.07 -15.98
CA ALA A 30 -7.24 -11.36 -17.29
C ALA A 30 -6.23 -11.94 -18.29
N ASN A 31 -4.94 -11.60 -18.14
CA ASN A 31 -3.86 -12.04 -19.01
C ASN A 31 -2.92 -13.08 -18.35
N TYR A 32 -3.34 -13.67 -17.23
CA TYR A 32 -2.59 -14.72 -16.55
C TYR A 32 -3.00 -16.10 -17.09
N ASN A 33 -2.05 -16.83 -17.66
CA ASN A 33 -2.28 -18.21 -18.07
C ASN A 33 -1.95 -19.15 -16.90
N ALA A 34 -2.99 -19.69 -16.27
CA ALA A 34 -2.87 -20.60 -15.12
C ALA A 34 -2.18 -21.93 -15.45
N GLU A 35 -2.26 -22.41 -16.69
CA GLU A 35 -1.63 -23.66 -17.12
C GLU A 35 -0.12 -23.49 -17.38
N ALA A 36 0.27 -22.32 -17.90
CA ALA A 36 1.66 -22.00 -18.19
C ALA A 36 2.39 -21.30 -17.02
N GLY A 37 1.66 -20.83 -16.00
CA GLY A 37 2.20 -20.02 -14.91
C GLY A 37 2.84 -18.71 -15.36
N LYS A 38 2.46 -18.20 -16.54
CA LYS A 38 3.09 -17.06 -17.22
C LYS A 38 2.08 -15.99 -17.57
N PHE A 39 2.58 -14.75 -17.57
CA PHE A 39 1.86 -13.58 -18.06
C PHE A 39 2.20 -13.34 -19.52
N ASP A 40 1.22 -12.95 -20.33
CA ASP A 40 1.51 -12.35 -21.62
C ASP A 40 1.88 -10.87 -21.42
N ASP A 41 3.18 -10.59 -21.39
CA ASP A 41 3.69 -9.24 -21.18
C ASP A 41 3.18 -8.23 -22.23
N LYS A 42 3.01 -8.65 -23.49
CA LYS A 42 2.54 -7.78 -24.57
C LYS A 42 1.07 -7.45 -24.38
N GLN A 43 0.27 -8.44 -24.01
CA GLN A 43 -1.16 -8.26 -23.84
C GLN A 43 -1.47 -7.46 -22.57
N VAL A 44 -0.73 -7.68 -21.48
CA VAL A 44 -0.80 -6.84 -20.27
C VAL A 44 -0.48 -5.37 -20.58
N LEU A 45 0.60 -5.11 -21.33
CA LEU A 45 0.94 -3.74 -21.75
C LEU A 45 -0.14 -3.12 -22.64
N SER A 46 -0.73 -3.90 -23.53
CA SER A 46 -1.83 -3.45 -24.39
C SER A 46 -3.09 -3.13 -23.60
N THR A 47 -3.48 -3.97 -22.64
CA THR A 47 -4.63 -3.74 -21.75
C THR A 47 -4.40 -2.50 -20.87
N LEU A 48 -3.23 -2.38 -20.24
CA LEU A 48 -2.87 -1.21 -19.42
C LEU A 48 -2.81 0.08 -20.24
N GLY A 49 -2.40 -0.02 -21.51
CA GLY A 49 -2.41 1.10 -22.45
C GLY A 49 -3.82 1.51 -22.87
N ALA A 50 -4.70 0.54 -23.11
CA ALA A 50 -6.11 0.77 -23.45
C ALA A 50 -6.88 1.42 -22.28
N SER A 51 -6.58 1.05 -21.04
CA SER A 51 -7.14 1.69 -19.83
C SER A 51 -6.56 3.08 -19.54
N GLY A 52 -5.56 3.55 -20.30
CA GLY A 52 -4.90 4.84 -20.06
C GLY A 52 -4.01 4.89 -18.80
N MET A 53 -3.88 3.77 -18.10
CA MET A 53 -3.11 3.61 -16.85
C MET A 53 -1.61 3.80 -17.05
N LEU A 54 -1.08 3.57 -18.26
CA LEU A 54 0.34 3.81 -18.60
C LEU A 54 0.78 5.28 -18.44
N LYS A 55 -0.16 6.24 -18.31
CA LYS A 55 0.17 7.63 -17.97
C LYS A 55 0.74 7.77 -16.55
N ASN A 56 0.42 6.83 -15.66
CA ASN A 56 0.89 6.83 -14.30
C ASN A 56 2.23 6.06 -14.20
N LYS A 57 3.31 6.76 -13.83
CA LYS A 57 4.64 6.17 -13.68
C LYS A 57 4.72 5.10 -12.59
N LYS A 58 3.75 5.06 -11.66
CA LYS A 58 3.66 4.05 -10.59
C LYS A 58 3.12 2.70 -11.10
N VAL A 59 2.43 2.66 -12.24
CA VAL A 59 1.77 1.45 -12.76
C VAL A 59 2.76 0.38 -13.22
N MET A 60 3.80 0.78 -13.97
CA MET A 60 4.82 -0.15 -14.47
C MET A 60 5.60 -0.88 -13.37
N PRO A 61 6.19 -0.19 -12.37
CA PRO A 61 6.87 -0.88 -11.28
C PRO A 61 5.92 -1.73 -10.44
N PHE A 62 4.68 -1.28 -10.24
CA PHE A 62 3.66 -2.07 -9.52
C PHE A 62 3.31 -3.36 -10.27
N ALA A 63 3.07 -3.30 -11.58
CA ALA A 63 2.77 -4.48 -12.37
C ALA A 63 3.93 -5.50 -12.36
N GLN A 64 5.18 -5.03 -12.37
CA GLN A 64 6.36 -5.89 -12.27
C GLN A 64 6.47 -6.58 -10.91
N GLU A 65 6.24 -5.86 -9.82
CA GLU A 65 6.26 -6.43 -8.47
C GLU A 65 5.20 -7.53 -8.30
N ILE A 66 4.00 -7.34 -8.86
CA ILE A 66 2.94 -8.35 -8.81
C ILE A 66 3.27 -9.57 -9.67
N LYS A 67 3.84 -9.38 -10.86
CA LYS A 67 4.33 -10.52 -11.64
C LYS A 67 5.35 -11.33 -10.85
N LYS A 68 6.27 -10.68 -10.15
CA LYS A 68 7.27 -11.35 -9.31
C LYS A 68 6.61 -12.11 -8.15
N ARG A 69 5.66 -11.51 -7.43
CA ARG A 69 4.92 -12.19 -6.35
C ARG A 69 4.10 -13.38 -6.84
N VAL A 70 3.49 -13.28 -8.03
CA VAL A 70 2.71 -14.37 -8.63
C VAL A 70 3.60 -15.52 -9.11
N VAL A 71 4.80 -15.24 -9.61
CA VAL A 71 5.79 -16.31 -9.93
C VAL A 71 6.21 -17.06 -8.66
N LEU A 72 6.28 -16.39 -7.52
CA LEU A 72 6.69 -16.99 -6.25
C LEU A 72 5.55 -17.74 -5.53
N THR A 73 4.32 -17.20 -5.55
CA THR A 73 3.20 -17.65 -4.69
C THR A 73 2.02 -18.23 -5.50
N GLY A 74 2.07 -18.15 -6.82
CA GLY A 74 0.99 -18.53 -7.72
C GLY A 74 -0.20 -17.56 -7.67
N ILE A 75 -1.38 -18.06 -8.07
CA ILE A 75 -2.64 -17.28 -8.17
C ILE A 75 -3.03 -16.61 -6.84
N LYS A 76 -2.61 -17.17 -5.69
CA LYS A 76 -2.86 -16.59 -4.37
C LYS A 76 -2.22 -15.22 -4.17
N ALA A 77 -1.18 -14.86 -4.93
CA ALA A 77 -0.59 -13.51 -4.88
C ALA A 77 -1.55 -12.41 -5.34
N PHE A 78 -2.65 -12.77 -6.00
CA PHE A 78 -3.69 -11.82 -6.35
C PHE A 78 -4.73 -11.57 -5.25
N ASP A 79 -4.84 -12.47 -4.27
CA ASP A 79 -5.62 -12.24 -3.06
C ASP A 79 -4.75 -11.45 -2.10
N ARG A 80 -4.90 -10.12 -2.17
CA ARG A 80 -4.28 -9.19 -1.21
C ARG A 80 -5.30 -8.65 -0.21
N ALA A 81 -6.38 -9.40 0.03
CA ALA A 81 -7.22 -9.12 1.18
C ALA A 81 -6.38 -9.31 2.45
N VAL A 82 -6.25 -8.26 3.24
CA VAL A 82 -5.62 -8.37 4.55
C VAL A 82 -6.61 -9.13 5.44
N GLU A 83 -6.25 -10.35 5.82
CA GLU A 83 -7.12 -11.26 6.61
C GLU A 83 -7.29 -10.81 8.08
N PHE A 84 -6.64 -9.70 8.48
CA PHE A 84 -6.68 -9.19 9.84
C PHE A 84 -6.92 -7.68 9.87
N LYS A 85 -7.51 -7.20 10.97
CA LYS A 85 -7.81 -5.79 11.14
C LYS A 85 -6.56 -5.04 11.60
N GLU A 86 -5.78 -4.53 10.64
CA GLU A 86 -4.53 -3.79 10.88
C GLU A 86 -4.68 -2.65 11.89
N VAL A 87 -5.77 -1.88 11.79
CA VAL A 87 -6.04 -0.75 12.69
C VAL A 87 -6.20 -1.23 14.14
N GLU A 88 -6.91 -2.33 14.38
CA GLU A 88 -7.11 -2.87 15.74
C GLU A 88 -5.78 -3.36 16.32
N LEU A 89 -5.01 -4.13 15.55
CA LEU A 89 -3.70 -4.66 15.97
C LEU A 89 -2.70 -3.53 16.26
N LEU A 90 -2.64 -2.50 15.40
CA LEU A 90 -1.75 -1.37 15.62
C LEU A 90 -2.14 -0.58 16.87
N ASN A 91 -3.43 -0.47 17.17
CA ASN A 91 -3.91 0.19 18.40
C ASN A 91 -3.49 -0.59 19.65
N GLU A 92 -3.56 -1.91 19.62
CA GLU A 92 -3.05 -2.76 20.72
C GLU A 92 -1.54 -2.59 20.92
N LEU A 93 -0.78 -2.47 19.82
CA LEU A 93 0.67 -2.31 19.84
C LEU A 93 1.13 -0.86 20.03
N ALA A 94 0.24 0.13 19.98
CA ALA A 94 0.59 1.56 20.04
C ALA A 94 1.37 1.92 21.31
N ALA A 95 0.97 1.37 22.46
CA ALA A 95 1.67 1.57 23.73
C ALA A 95 3.09 0.99 23.71
N TYR A 96 3.26 -0.17 23.05
CA TYR A 96 4.57 -0.81 22.88
C TYR A 96 5.47 -0.01 21.93
N LEU A 97 4.93 0.44 20.79
CA LEU A 97 5.64 1.26 19.81
C LEU A 97 6.09 2.59 20.42
N LYS A 98 5.20 3.25 21.17
CA LYS A 98 5.50 4.50 21.90
C LYS A 98 6.69 4.34 22.84
N ARG A 99 6.71 3.26 23.63
CA ARG A 99 7.78 2.98 24.60
C ARG A 99 9.10 2.58 23.93
N THR A 100 9.04 1.75 22.90
CA THR A 100 10.22 1.16 22.26
C THR A 100 10.93 2.14 21.33
N LEU A 101 10.17 2.98 20.64
CA LEU A 101 10.71 3.95 19.67
C LEU A 101 10.91 5.35 20.27
N GLU A 102 10.61 5.51 21.57
CA GLU A 102 10.76 6.77 22.31
C GLU A 102 10.07 7.94 21.59
N PHE A 103 8.85 7.70 21.12
CA PHE A 103 7.95 8.71 20.58
C PHE A 103 7.04 9.24 21.69
N ASP A 104 6.76 10.54 21.69
CA ASP A 104 5.81 11.16 22.62
C ASP A 104 4.36 10.84 22.22
N THR A 105 4.11 10.78 20.92
CA THR A 105 2.76 10.59 20.34
C THR A 105 2.84 9.58 19.19
N VAL A 106 1.92 8.62 19.21
CA VAL A 106 1.71 7.64 18.12
C VAL A 106 0.26 7.78 17.69
N ASN A 107 0.02 8.23 16.46
CA ASN A 107 -1.31 8.36 15.88
C ASN A 107 -1.48 7.27 14.82
N ILE A 108 -2.60 6.55 14.88
CA ILE A 108 -2.97 5.57 13.86
C ILE A 108 -4.12 6.19 13.07
N ILE A 109 -3.87 6.46 11.79
CA ILE A 109 -4.79 7.14 10.89
C ILE A 109 -5.31 6.10 9.91
N ASP A 110 -6.59 5.77 10.07
CA ASP A 110 -7.34 4.96 9.11
C ASP A 110 -7.79 5.87 7.95
N LEU A 111 -7.23 5.59 6.77
CA LEU A 111 -7.51 6.34 5.54
C LEU A 111 -8.91 6.09 4.98
N SER A 112 -9.59 5.01 5.38
CA SER A 112 -10.98 4.78 4.99
C SER A 112 -11.95 5.70 5.74
N SER A 113 -11.62 6.01 7.00
CA SER A 113 -12.45 6.80 7.90
C SER A 113 -12.06 8.28 7.93
N THR A 114 -10.79 8.61 7.62
CA THR A 114 -10.23 9.97 7.76
C THR A 114 -10.04 10.63 6.41
N LYS A 115 -10.82 11.68 6.12
CA LYS A 115 -10.71 12.47 4.87
C LYS A 115 -10.00 13.81 5.04
N ASP A 116 -9.93 14.32 6.27
CA ASP A 116 -9.27 15.59 6.57
C ASP A 116 -7.82 15.35 6.98
N LEU A 117 -6.94 15.28 5.97
CA LEU A 117 -5.50 15.16 6.14
C LEU A 117 -4.82 16.49 5.84
N ARG A 118 -3.79 16.83 6.62
CA ARG A 118 -2.87 17.92 6.27
C ARG A 118 -2.12 17.60 4.97
N ASP A 119 -1.62 18.59 4.26
CA ASP A 119 -0.89 18.40 2.99
C ASP A 119 0.33 17.44 3.10
N ASP A 120 1.02 17.43 4.23
CA ASP A 120 2.13 16.53 4.52
C ASP A 120 1.64 15.09 4.78
N GLN A 121 0.55 14.96 5.52
CA GLN A 121 -0.12 13.69 5.77
C GLN A 121 -0.71 13.08 4.50
N ALA A 122 -1.33 13.89 3.63
CA ALA A 122 -1.90 13.43 2.37
C ALA A 122 -0.84 12.82 1.44
N LYS A 123 0.33 13.46 1.34
CA LYS A 123 1.47 12.92 0.57
C LYS A 123 2.01 11.61 1.14
N ALA A 124 2.08 11.49 2.46
CA ALA A 124 2.51 10.26 3.12
C ALA A 124 1.46 9.14 2.95
N ALA A 125 0.18 9.49 3.03
CA ALA A 125 -0.96 8.58 2.87
C ALA A 125 -1.05 7.98 1.46
N GLU A 126 -0.68 8.71 0.41
CA GLU A 126 -0.70 8.21 -0.98
C GLU A 126 0.13 6.93 -1.21
N VAL A 127 1.10 6.66 -0.33
CA VAL A 127 2.01 5.52 -0.45
C VAL A 127 1.53 4.33 0.40
N ALA A 128 0.61 4.55 1.34
CA ALA A 128 0.07 3.49 2.17
C ALA A 128 -0.76 2.52 1.32
N VAL A 129 -0.50 1.22 1.47
CA VAL A 129 -1.32 0.15 0.90
C VAL A 129 -1.64 -0.86 1.99
N PRO A 130 -2.76 -1.59 1.89
CA PRO A 130 -3.06 -2.69 2.81
C PRO A 130 -1.87 -3.67 2.89
N GLY A 131 -1.40 -3.99 4.10
CA GLY A 131 -0.21 -4.81 4.35
C GLY A 131 1.12 -4.04 4.40
N GLU A 132 1.19 -2.84 3.86
CA GLU A 132 2.38 -1.98 3.87
C GLU A 132 1.99 -0.55 4.31
N PRO A 133 1.86 -0.30 5.63
CA PRO A 133 1.50 1.02 6.15
C PRO A 133 2.59 2.06 5.86
N SER A 134 2.17 3.31 5.69
CA SER A 134 3.09 4.45 5.51
C SER A 134 3.27 5.20 6.82
N PHE A 135 4.39 5.91 6.97
CA PHE A 135 4.76 6.60 8.21
C PHE A 135 5.18 8.04 7.95
N LEU A 136 4.71 8.96 8.78
CA LEU A 136 5.18 10.34 8.84
C LEU A 136 5.70 10.65 10.24
N ILE A 137 6.98 11.00 10.33
CA ILE A 137 7.64 11.36 11.58
C ILE A 137 7.92 12.85 11.57
N TYR A 138 7.50 13.55 12.62
CA TYR A 138 7.70 14.99 12.76
C TYR A 138 7.96 15.37 14.21
N ASN A 139 8.59 16.53 14.39
CA ASN A 139 8.85 17.09 15.71
C ASN A 139 7.67 17.97 16.14
N ILE A 140 7.34 17.90 17.43
CA ILE A 140 6.34 18.75 18.09
C ILE A 140 6.99 19.69 19.10
#